data_AF-A0A925BFI9-F1
#
_entry.id   AF-A0A925BFI9-F1
#
_cell.length_a   1.000
_cell.length_b   1.000
_cell.length_c   1.000
_cell.angle_alpha   90.00
_cell.angle_beta   90.00
_cell.angle_gamma   90.00
#
_symmetry.space_group_name_H-M   'P 1'
#
loop_
_entity.id
_entity.type
_entity.pdbx_description
1 polymer ?
#
loop_
_entity_poly.entity_id
_entity_poly.type
_entity_poly.pdbx_seq_one_letter_code
_entity_poly.pdbx_strand_id
1 'polypeptide(L)'
;MFTVKRIATRRPIFVIMMFALLLIAVVPALADDPTNVPDGLIDQGVVHGDGRLNQIHHMGGAMIHCVDASGNPTMDYHEGGLRVSDDTGQEMLFISAVTMDEIGPTPAVNTLLGQTERMWYGNVPIAVYRLSSGELQMNGMDEHGKLVEFIFHDDCVRIGAATDEIDSASQSEFGNVFH
;
A
#
# COMPACT_ATOMS: atom_id res chain seq x y z
N MET A 1 -8.04 2.64 64.05
CA MET A 1 -9.41 2.84 64.56
C MET A 1 -10.33 2.89 63.34
N PHE A 2 -11.05 1.79 63.10
CA PHE A 2 -11.90 1.59 61.92
C PHE A 2 -13.27 2.22 62.14
N THR A 3 -13.84 2.88 61.13
CA THR A 3 -15.30 3.04 61.06
C THR A 3 -15.76 2.96 59.61
N VAL A 4 -16.19 1.76 59.23
CA VAL A 4 -16.93 1.44 58.01
C VAL A 4 -18.39 1.86 58.23
N LYS A 5 -18.97 2.63 57.31
CA LYS A 5 -20.41 2.93 57.31
C LYS A 5 -21.03 2.37 56.04
N ARG A 6 -21.61 1.16 56.15
CA ARG A 6 -22.56 0.61 55.16
C ARG A 6 -23.94 1.20 55.46
N ILE A 7 -24.64 1.65 54.43
CA ILE A 7 -26.10 1.82 54.48
C ILE A 7 -26.69 1.15 53.24
N ALA A 8 -27.50 0.14 53.51
CA ALA A 8 -28.29 -0.62 52.56
C ALA A 8 -29.77 -0.36 52.83
N THR A 9 -30.55 -0.04 51.80
CA THR A 9 -32.03 -0.07 51.76
C THR A 9 -32.43 0.46 50.37
N ARG A 10 -33.48 0.06 49.68
CA ARG A 10 -34.50 -1.01 49.72
C ARG A 10 -35.17 -0.89 48.34
N ARG A 11 -35.48 -2.00 47.68
CA ARG A 11 -36.34 -2.02 46.48
C ARG A 11 -37.78 -1.65 46.87
N PRO A 12 -38.56 -1.07 45.94
CA PRO A 12 -39.95 -1.47 45.81
C PRO A 12 -40.21 -2.11 44.44
N ILE A 13 -40.94 -3.21 44.55
CA ILE A 13 -41.57 -3.99 43.51
C ILE A 13 -42.76 -3.16 42.97
N PHE A 14 -42.82 -2.95 41.66
CA PHE A 14 -44.07 -2.64 40.98
C PHE A 14 -44.30 -3.71 39.91
N VAL A 15 -45.35 -4.49 40.17
CA VAL A 15 -46.00 -5.41 39.24
C VAL A 15 -46.94 -4.57 38.36
N ILE A 16 -47.10 -4.93 37.08
CA ILE A 16 -48.39 -5.12 36.37
C ILE A 16 -48.20 -5.14 34.84
N MET A 17 -48.60 -6.29 34.27
CA MET A 17 -49.24 -6.54 32.96
C MET A 17 -48.63 -5.93 31.69
N MET A 18 -48.06 -6.75 30.80
CA MET A 18 -48.79 -7.53 29.78
C MET A 18 -49.41 -6.61 28.72
N PHE A 19 -48.84 -6.57 27.51
CA PHE A 19 -49.60 -6.72 26.26
C PHE A 19 -48.64 -6.95 25.07
N ALA A 20 -49.06 -7.85 24.21
CA ALA A 20 -48.42 -8.33 23.01
C ALA A 20 -48.02 -7.22 22.02
N LEU A 21 -46.93 -7.41 21.28
CA LEU A 21 -47.01 -7.55 19.83
C LEU A 21 -45.72 -8.14 19.26
N LEU A 22 -45.88 -9.29 18.60
CA LEU A 22 -44.90 -9.91 17.73
C LEU A 22 -44.78 -9.05 16.45
N LEU A 23 -43.62 -8.44 16.23
CA LEU A 23 -43.22 -7.92 14.92
C LEU A 23 -41.90 -8.59 14.57
N ILE A 24 -42.00 -9.68 13.80
CA ILE A 24 -40.88 -10.27 13.08
C ILE A 24 -40.48 -9.23 12.04
N ALA A 25 -39.41 -8.48 12.31
CA ALA A 25 -38.72 -7.75 11.25
C ALA A 25 -38.05 -8.80 10.37
N VAL A 26 -38.70 -9.14 9.26
CA VAL A 26 -38.04 -9.80 8.13
C VAL A 26 -37.01 -8.81 7.62
N VAL A 27 -35.75 -9.00 8.05
CA VAL A 27 -34.62 -8.37 7.37
C VAL A 27 -34.52 -9.10 6.03
N PRO A 28 -34.75 -8.45 4.87
CA PRO A 28 -34.23 -9.03 3.65
C PRO A 28 -32.71 -9.00 3.79
N ALA A 29 -32.12 -10.18 4.00
CA ALA A 29 -30.74 -10.38 3.61
C ALA A 29 -30.69 -10.09 2.11
N LEU A 30 -30.28 -8.87 1.74
CA LEU A 30 -29.68 -8.70 0.43
C LEU A 30 -28.47 -9.63 0.45
N ALA A 31 -28.62 -10.74 -0.25
CA ALA A 31 -27.48 -11.46 -0.77
C ALA A 31 -26.78 -10.47 -1.69
N ASP A 32 -25.66 -9.91 -1.23
CA ASP A 32 -24.68 -9.31 -2.13
C ASP A 32 -24.27 -10.43 -3.09
N ASP A 33 -24.75 -10.32 -4.31
CA ASP A 33 -24.30 -11.13 -5.44
C ASP A 33 -22.82 -10.83 -5.67
N PRO A 34 -21.90 -11.78 -5.44
CA PRO A 34 -20.46 -11.54 -5.58
C PRO A 34 -20.01 -11.32 -7.03
N THR A 35 -20.94 -11.25 -7.99
CA THR A 35 -20.61 -11.17 -9.43
C THR A 35 -20.89 -9.81 -10.08
N ASN A 36 -21.34 -8.80 -9.31
CA ASN A 36 -21.63 -7.47 -9.85
C ASN A 36 -20.68 -6.39 -9.30
N VAL A 37 -19.38 -6.56 -9.56
CA VAL A 37 -18.42 -5.46 -9.46
C VAL A 37 -18.41 -4.75 -10.82
N PRO A 38 -18.79 -3.46 -10.91
CA PRO A 38 -18.65 -2.71 -12.15
C PRO A 38 -17.16 -2.63 -12.53
N ASP A 39 -16.84 -3.12 -13.73
CA ASP A 39 -15.53 -3.02 -14.40
C ASP A 39 -15.14 -1.54 -14.54
N GLY A 40 -14.47 -0.97 -13.52
CA GLY A 40 -13.97 0.39 -13.65
C GLY A 40 -13.45 1.14 -12.43
N LEU A 41 -13.45 0.59 -11.20
CA LEU A 41 -12.99 1.41 -10.05
C LEU A 41 -12.48 0.66 -8.80
N ILE A 42 -11.93 -0.56 -8.95
CA ILE A 42 -11.27 -1.27 -7.84
C ILE A 42 -10.03 -2.03 -8.37
N ASP A 43 -8.93 -1.33 -8.61
CA ASP A 43 -7.57 -1.90 -8.49
C ASP A 43 -7.10 -1.64 -7.05
N GLN A 44 -7.91 -2.03 -6.07
CA GLN A 44 -7.55 -1.89 -4.65
C GLN A 44 -6.60 -3.03 -4.30
N GLY A 45 -5.31 -2.73 -4.32
CA GLY A 45 -4.29 -3.55 -3.68
C GLY A 45 -4.16 -4.94 -4.28
N VAL A 46 -4.02 -5.06 -5.60
CA VAL A 46 -3.62 -6.33 -6.22
C VAL A 46 -2.17 -6.61 -5.88
N VAL A 47 -1.99 -7.11 -4.68
CA VAL A 47 -0.82 -7.87 -4.29
C VAL A 47 -0.98 -9.19 -5.04
N HIS A 48 -0.04 -9.44 -5.94
CA HIS A 48 -0.06 -10.69 -6.70
C HIS A 48 0.02 -11.86 -5.74
N GLY A 49 -0.40 -13.06 -6.16
CA GLY A 49 -0.44 -14.24 -5.26
C GLY A 49 0.91 -14.62 -4.62
N ASP A 50 2.00 -13.99 -5.04
CA ASP A 50 3.36 -14.11 -4.51
C ASP A 50 3.85 -12.88 -3.73
N GLY A 51 3.00 -11.89 -3.46
CA GLY A 51 3.34 -10.72 -2.65
C GLY A 51 3.89 -9.52 -3.43
N ARG A 52 3.87 -9.55 -4.78
CA ARG A 52 4.37 -8.43 -5.58
C ARG A 52 3.41 -7.25 -5.62
N LEU A 53 3.96 -6.04 -5.66
CA LEU A 53 3.22 -4.78 -5.75
C LEU A 53 2.88 -4.37 -7.19
N ASN A 54 3.55 -4.96 -8.18
CA ASN A 54 3.37 -4.66 -9.60
C ASN A 54 3.08 -5.92 -10.42
N GLN A 55 2.43 -5.72 -11.58
CA GLN A 55 2.23 -6.80 -12.55
C GLN A 55 3.54 -7.14 -13.26
N ILE A 56 3.76 -8.43 -13.57
CA ILE A 56 5.01 -8.95 -14.14
C ILE A 56 5.43 -8.23 -15.42
N HIS A 57 4.48 -7.81 -16.26
CA HIS A 57 4.80 -7.18 -17.54
C HIS A 57 5.09 -5.68 -17.42
N HIS A 58 4.95 -5.08 -16.25
CA HIS A 58 5.29 -3.67 -16.08
C HIS A 58 6.77 -3.51 -15.70
N MET A 59 7.35 -2.37 -16.06
CA MET A 59 8.76 -2.05 -15.76
C MET A 59 9.72 -3.14 -16.27
N GLY A 60 9.44 -3.71 -17.44
CA GLY A 60 10.33 -4.67 -18.11
C GLY A 60 10.56 -5.99 -17.36
N GLY A 61 9.63 -6.41 -16.49
CA GLY A 61 9.79 -7.66 -15.73
C GLY A 61 10.29 -7.50 -14.31
N ALA A 62 10.63 -6.29 -13.87
CA ALA A 62 11.07 -6.05 -12.51
C ALA A 62 9.97 -6.44 -11.51
N MET A 63 10.36 -7.02 -10.38
CA MET A 63 9.45 -7.46 -9.33
C MET A 63 9.67 -6.63 -8.08
N ILE A 64 8.61 -5.99 -7.59
CA ILE A 64 8.64 -5.13 -6.42
C ILE A 64 7.95 -5.83 -5.26
N HIS A 65 8.63 -5.93 -4.12
CA HIS A 65 8.06 -6.51 -2.90
C HIS A 65 8.35 -5.61 -1.72
N CYS A 66 7.37 -5.46 -0.83
CA CYS A 66 7.69 -5.21 0.57
C CYS A 66 8.11 -6.52 1.22
N VAL A 67 9.14 -6.48 2.04
CA VAL A 67 9.69 -7.65 2.70
C VAL A 67 9.82 -7.43 4.20
N ASP A 68 9.61 -8.51 4.96
CA ASP A 68 9.82 -8.54 6.41
C ASP A 68 11.32 -8.58 6.77
N ALA A 69 11.62 -8.60 8.07
CA ALA A 69 13.00 -8.71 8.57
C ALA A 69 13.76 -9.95 8.08
N SER A 70 13.04 -10.98 7.61
CA SER A 70 13.60 -12.22 7.08
C SER A 70 13.67 -12.24 5.55
N GLY A 71 13.22 -11.18 4.88
CA GLY A 71 13.21 -11.06 3.42
C GLY A 71 12.02 -11.75 2.73
N ASN A 72 11.00 -12.16 3.48
CA ASN A 72 9.77 -12.75 2.91
C ASN A 72 8.81 -11.65 2.47
N PRO A 73 8.08 -11.82 1.36
CA PRO A 73 7.05 -10.89 0.94
C PRO A 73 5.99 -10.64 2.03
N THR A 74 5.63 -9.39 2.21
CA THR A 74 4.66 -8.93 3.21
C THR A 74 3.93 -7.68 2.70
N MET A 75 2.90 -7.28 3.44
CA MET A 75 2.13 -6.04 3.22
C MET A 75 2.65 -4.86 4.02
N ASP A 76 3.77 -5.01 4.71
CA ASP A 76 4.31 -4.00 5.60
C ASP A 76 5.84 -4.04 5.57
N TYR A 77 6.46 -2.99 5.05
CA TYR A 77 7.93 -2.94 4.98
C TYR A 77 8.59 -2.55 6.31
N HIS A 78 7.86 -2.08 7.34
CA HIS A 78 8.44 -1.42 8.52
C HIS A 78 9.42 -2.30 9.31
N GLU A 79 9.32 -3.63 9.21
CA GLU A 79 10.27 -4.55 9.85
C GLU A 79 11.42 -4.99 8.94
N GLY A 80 11.35 -4.75 7.63
CA GLY A 80 12.35 -5.17 6.67
C GLY A 80 12.69 -4.07 5.68
N GLY A 81 11.94 -3.97 4.59
CA GLY A 81 12.15 -2.94 3.59
C GLY A 81 11.45 -3.18 2.26
N LEU A 82 11.92 -2.47 1.23
CA LEU A 82 11.48 -2.61 -0.15
C LEU A 82 12.57 -3.32 -0.95
N ARG A 83 12.20 -4.41 -1.64
CA ARG A 83 13.08 -5.15 -2.54
C ARG A 83 12.61 -5.02 -3.98
N VAL A 84 13.53 -4.66 -4.86
CA VAL A 84 13.37 -4.72 -6.31
C VAL A 84 14.25 -5.85 -6.84
N SER A 85 13.64 -6.78 -7.57
CA SER A 85 14.31 -7.89 -8.22
C SER A 85 14.09 -7.87 -9.72
N ASP A 86 14.97 -8.51 -10.50
CA ASP A 86 14.72 -8.74 -11.93
C ASP A 86 13.70 -9.87 -12.17
N ASP A 87 13.47 -10.17 -13.45
CA ASP A 87 12.53 -11.19 -13.91
C ASP A 87 12.91 -12.62 -13.49
N THR A 88 14.17 -12.84 -13.08
CA THR A 88 14.66 -14.11 -12.53
C THR A 88 14.58 -14.16 -11.00
N GLY A 89 14.20 -13.05 -10.36
CA GLY A 89 14.16 -12.90 -8.91
C GLY A 89 15.49 -12.46 -8.29
N GLN A 90 16.52 -12.15 -9.10
CA GLN A 90 17.77 -11.62 -8.60
C GLN A 90 17.56 -10.22 -8.04
N GLU A 91 17.99 -9.97 -6.80
CA GLU A 91 17.91 -8.63 -6.20
C GLU A 91 18.75 -7.61 -6.98
N MET A 92 18.14 -6.47 -7.26
CA MET A 92 18.76 -5.32 -7.93
C MET A 92 18.87 -4.10 -7.02
N LEU A 93 17.94 -3.94 -6.08
CA LEU A 93 17.92 -2.86 -5.10
C LEU A 93 17.18 -3.32 -3.84
N PHE A 94 17.74 -3.02 -2.69
CA PHE A 94 17.08 -3.15 -1.40
C PHE A 94 17.16 -1.84 -0.63
N ILE A 95 16.02 -1.35 -0.16
CA ILE A 95 15.89 -0.16 0.68
C ILE A 95 15.34 -0.59 2.01
N SER A 96 16.15 -0.46 3.07
CA SER A 96 15.74 -0.85 4.41
C SER A 96 14.68 0.09 4.98
N ALA A 97 13.84 -0.41 5.89
CA ALA A 97 12.92 0.42 6.67
C ALA A 97 13.65 1.56 7.39
N VAL A 98 14.85 1.28 7.92
CA VAL A 98 15.70 2.29 8.59
C VAL A 98 16.03 3.45 7.65
N THR A 99 16.39 3.16 6.40
CA THR A 99 16.67 4.19 5.39
C THR A 99 15.44 5.04 5.08
N MET A 100 14.25 4.42 5.03
CA MET A 100 13.00 5.15 4.80
C MET A 100 12.64 6.03 6.02
N ASP A 101 12.81 5.50 7.22
CA ASP A 101 12.52 6.20 8.48
C ASP A 101 13.46 7.41 8.71
N GLU A 102 14.72 7.33 8.27
CA GLU A 102 15.69 8.43 8.36
C GLU A 102 15.27 9.66 7.53
N ILE A 103 14.61 9.44 6.39
CA ILE A 103 14.06 10.52 5.55
C ILE A 103 12.75 11.05 6.14
N GLY A 104 12.04 10.20 6.89
CA GLY A 104 10.77 10.53 7.50
C GLY A 104 9.60 10.44 6.53
N PRO A 105 8.36 10.47 7.04
CA PRO A 105 7.22 10.06 6.27
C PRO A 105 6.79 11.07 5.20
N THR A 106 7.10 12.36 5.36
CA THR A 106 6.73 13.45 4.45
C THR A 106 7.88 14.44 4.33
N PRO A 107 8.92 14.14 3.52
CA PRO A 107 10.05 15.04 3.33
C PRO A 107 9.61 16.36 2.69
N ALA A 108 10.37 17.44 2.91
CA ALA A 108 10.03 18.75 2.36
C ALA A 108 10.04 18.81 0.82
N VAL A 109 10.79 17.89 0.20
CA VAL A 109 10.91 17.72 -1.26
C VAL A 109 10.96 16.22 -1.56
N ASN A 110 10.61 15.83 -2.79
CA ASN A 110 10.77 14.45 -3.25
C ASN A 110 12.23 14.02 -3.08
N THR A 111 12.45 12.95 -2.32
CA THR A 111 13.79 12.53 -1.88
C THR A 111 14.09 11.14 -2.40
N LEU A 112 15.23 10.97 -3.08
CA LEU A 112 15.68 9.67 -3.56
C LEU A 112 16.03 8.77 -2.37
N LEU A 113 15.41 7.59 -2.32
CA LEU A 113 15.69 6.54 -1.34
C LEU A 113 16.79 5.60 -1.84
N GLY A 114 16.77 5.27 -3.13
CA GLY A 114 17.74 4.38 -3.74
C GLY A 114 17.50 4.20 -5.23
N GLN A 115 18.51 3.69 -5.91
CA GLN A 115 18.43 3.33 -7.32
C GLN A 115 19.26 2.08 -7.61
N THR A 116 18.88 1.32 -8.63
CA THR A 116 19.62 0.13 -9.03
C THR A 116 21.02 0.50 -9.53
N GLU A 117 22.04 -0.24 -9.11
CA GLU A 117 23.40 -0.08 -9.66
C GLU A 117 23.49 -0.59 -11.10
N ARG A 118 22.77 -1.69 -11.38
CA ARG A 118 22.59 -2.23 -12.72
C ARG A 118 21.60 -1.33 -13.48
N MET A 119 22.01 -0.88 -14.66
CA MET A 119 21.11 -0.21 -15.59
C MET A 119 20.00 -1.15 -16.04
N TRP A 120 18.80 -0.60 -16.19
CA TRP A 120 17.62 -1.30 -16.66
C TRP A 120 17.35 -0.98 -18.14
N TYR A 121 16.13 -1.22 -18.61
CA TYR A 121 15.73 -0.87 -19.98
C TYR A 121 15.98 0.60 -20.28
N GLY A 122 16.25 0.90 -21.56
CA GLY A 122 16.61 2.25 -21.99
C GLY A 122 17.92 2.79 -21.40
N ASN A 123 18.73 1.94 -20.74
CA ASN A 123 19.93 2.34 -20.00
C ASN A 123 19.64 3.36 -18.88
N VAL A 124 18.50 3.19 -18.21
CA VAL A 124 18.03 4.01 -17.08
C VAL A 124 17.94 3.11 -15.85
N PRO A 125 18.40 3.53 -14.66
CA PRO A 125 18.22 2.74 -13.44
C PRO A 125 16.76 2.75 -13.00
N ILE A 126 16.35 1.75 -12.21
CA ILE A 126 15.11 1.85 -11.46
C ILE A 126 15.41 2.68 -10.20
N ALA A 127 14.65 3.74 -9.98
CA ALA A 127 14.82 4.66 -8.86
C ALA A 127 13.58 4.72 -7.99
N VAL A 128 13.77 4.80 -6.68
CA VAL A 128 12.69 4.87 -5.68
C VAL A 128 12.83 6.16 -4.89
N TYR A 129 11.73 6.88 -4.76
CA TYR A 129 11.64 8.17 -4.09
C TYR A 129 10.59 8.13 -2.98
N ARG A 130 10.83 8.89 -1.92
CA ARG A 130 9.81 9.34 -0.98
C ARG A 130 9.27 10.68 -1.44
N LEU A 131 7.99 10.74 -1.77
CA LEU A 131 7.34 11.97 -2.20
C LEU A 131 7.05 12.89 -1.01
N SER A 132 6.98 14.20 -1.25
CA SER A 132 6.64 15.16 -0.20
C SER A 132 5.21 14.99 0.34
N SER A 133 4.35 14.36 -0.43
CA SER A 133 2.98 13.96 -0.03
C SER A 133 2.97 12.73 0.88
N GLY A 134 4.08 11.98 0.91
CA GLY A 134 4.36 10.89 1.83
C GLY A 134 4.24 9.49 1.24
N GLU A 135 3.80 9.38 -0.01
CA GLU A 135 3.82 8.15 -0.78
C GLU A 135 5.23 7.81 -1.25
N LEU A 136 5.41 6.54 -1.61
CA LEU A 136 6.58 6.05 -2.32
C LEU A 136 6.31 6.06 -3.81
N GLN A 137 7.28 6.52 -4.59
CA GLN A 137 7.24 6.49 -6.04
C GLN A 137 8.42 5.70 -6.58
N MET A 138 8.17 4.77 -7.49
CA MET A 138 9.19 4.05 -8.23
C MET A 138 9.11 4.40 -9.71
N ASN A 139 10.27 4.65 -10.30
CA ASN A 139 10.44 5.08 -11.68
C ASN A 139 11.39 4.13 -12.40
N GLY A 140 11.07 3.79 -13.64
CA GLY A 140 11.91 2.94 -14.48
C GLY A 140 11.37 2.87 -15.90
N MET A 141 12.14 2.29 -16.81
CA MET A 141 11.69 2.09 -18.20
C MET A 141 11.14 0.67 -18.40
N ASP A 142 10.12 0.54 -19.26
CA ASP A 142 9.66 -0.75 -19.77
C ASP A 142 10.52 -1.24 -20.96
N GLU A 143 10.19 -2.43 -21.47
CA GLU A 143 10.86 -3.04 -22.63
C GLU A 143 10.71 -2.26 -23.95
N HIS A 144 9.79 -1.29 -23.99
CA HIS A 144 9.55 -0.42 -25.13
C HIS A 144 10.27 0.94 -24.99
N GLY A 145 10.98 1.16 -23.88
CA GLY A 145 11.65 2.43 -23.60
C GLY A 145 10.66 3.52 -23.17
N LYS A 146 9.52 3.15 -22.62
CA LYS A 146 8.55 4.07 -22.01
C LYS A 146 8.82 4.18 -20.52
N LEU A 147 8.72 5.40 -19.98
CA LEU A 147 8.81 5.62 -18.55
C LEU A 147 7.53 5.08 -17.89
N VAL A 148 7.71 4.28 -16.85
CA VAL A 148 6.65 3.72 -16.01
C VAL A 148 6.85 4.20 -14.59
N GLU A 149 5.74 4.62 -13.98
CA GLU A 149 5.70 5.09 -12.59
C GLU A 149 4.75 4.23 -11.76
N PHE A 150 5.18 3.93 -10.54
CA PHE A 150 4.38 3.26 -9.52
C PHE A 150 4.36 4.09 -8.27
N ILE A 151 3.16 4.43 -7.81
CA ILE A 151 2.96 5.11 -6.54
C ILE A 151 2.26 4.15 -5.57
N PHE A 152 2.77 4.06 -4.35
CA PHE A 152 2.21 3.20 -3.31
C PHE A 152 2.37 3.84 -1.92
N HIS A 153 1.47 3.46 -1.02
CA HIS A 153 1.48 3.85 0.38
C HIS A 153 2.48 3.02 1.19
N ASP A 154 2.69 3.42 2.45
CA ASP A 154 3.63 2.76 3.36
C ASP A 154 3.21 1.33 3.74
N ASP A 155 1.91 1.06 3.73
CA ASP A 155 1.32 -0.27 3.90
C ASP A 155 1.38 -1.10 2.60
N CYS A 156 2.26 -0.72 1.68
CA CYS A 156 2.51 -1.41 0.42
C CYS A 156 1.23 -1.59 -0.41
N VAL A 157 0.25 -0.71 -0.21
CA VAL A 157 -0.96 -0.64 -1.02
C VAL A 157 -0.70 0.30 -2.18
N ARG A 158 -0.86 -0.23 -3.40
CA ARG A 158 -0.73 0.54 -4.62
C ARG A 158 -1.80 1.61 -4.72
N ILE A 159 -1.41 2.80 -5.17
CA ILE A 159 -2.30 3.91 -5.46
C ILE A 159 -2.53 3.98 -6.97
N GLY A 160 -3.68 3.45 -7.41
CA GLY A 160 -4.10 3.51 -8.80
C GLY A 160 -3.34 2.57 -9.74
N ALA A 161 -3.69 2.63 -11.03
CA ALA A 161 -2.99 1.90 -12.08
C ALA A 161 -1.57 2.47 -12.29
N ALA A 162 -0.68 1.69 -12.89
CA ALA A 162 0.61 2.19 -13.33
C ALA A 162 0.27 3.18 -14.43
N THR A 163 0.76 4.39 -14.29
CA THR A 163 0.63 5.36 -15.37
C THR A 163 1.58 4.91 -16.46
N ASP A 164 1.06 4.11 -17.40
CA ASP A 164 1.77 3.89 -18.65
C ASP A 164 1.89 5.21 -19.39
N GLU A 165 1.00 6.17 -19.16
CA GLU A 165 0.90 7.39 -19.95
C GLU A 165 1.25 8.61 -19.09
N ILE A 166 2.54 8.88 -18.92
CA ILE A 166 2.94 10.23 -18.56
C ILE A 166 3.06 11.04 -19.85
N ASP A 167 2.13 11.96 -20.03
CA ASP A 167 2.21 12.99 -21.05
C ASP A 167 3.61 13.62 -21.00
N SER A 168 4.22 13.79 -22.19
CA SER A 168 5.57 14.33 -22.44
C SER A 168 6.02 15.58 -21.64
N ALA A 169 5.11 16.23 -20.90
CA ALA A 169 5.42 17.29 -19.95
C ALA A 169 6.17 16.82 -18.68
N SER A 170 5.91 15.62 -18.16
CA SER A 170 6.61 15.10 -16.96
C SER A 170 8.05 14.64 -17.22
N GLN A 171 8.36 14.26 -18.46
CA GLN A 171 9.73 13.92 -18.88
C GLN A 171 10.68 15.09 -18.67
N SER A 172 10.17 16.33 -18.70
CA SER A 172 10.98 17.54 -18.46
C SER A 172 11.42 17.71 -16.99
N GLU A 173 10.69 17.13 -16.02
CA GLU A 173 11.13 17.11 -14.62
C GLU A 173 12.20 16.04 -14.39
N PHE A 174 12.11 14.88 -15.04
CA PHE A 174 13.18 13.86 -15.03
C PHE A 174 14.45 14.31 -15.73
N GLY A 175 14.34 15.09 -16.81
CA GLY A 175 15.49 15.66 -17.51
C GLY A 175 16.38 16.52 -16.62
N ASN A 176 15.84 17.09 -15.54
CA ASN A 176 16.60 17.89 -14.59
C ASN A 176 17.20 17.08 -13.41
N VAL A 177 16.87 15.80 -13.28
CA VAL A 177 17.41 14.92 -12.23
C VAL A 177 18.65 14.15 -12.71
N PHE A 178 18.86 14.03 -14.03
CA PHE A 178 19.96 13.28 -14.64
C PHE A 178 21.06 14.14 -15.29
N HIS A 179 21.14 15.43 -14.97
CA HIS A 179 22.22 16.33 -15.43
C HIS A 179 23.21 16.68 -14.32
#